data_AF-A0A376PQB1-F1
#
_entry.id   AF-A0A376PQB1-F1
#
_cell.length_a   1.000
_cell.length_b   1.000
_cell.length_c   1.000
_cell.angle_alpha   90.00
_cell.angle_beta   90.00
_cell.angle_gamma   90.00
#
_symmetry.space_group_name_H-M   'P 1'
#
loop_
_entity.id
_entity.type
_entity.pdbx_description
1 polymer ?
#
loop_
_entity_poly.entity_id
_entity_poly.type
_entity_poly.pdbx_seq_one_letter_code
_entity_poly.pdbx_strand_id
1 'polypeptide(L)'
;MFTKTAQLWHNATPHPHWCGLILLAIDGVFWRTPDTPENDAAFPRQTHAGNPALYPQVKMVCQMELTSHLLTTAAFGTMKNSGNELAEQLIEQTGDNTLTLMNKGYYSPGLLNTWSLAGEHRHWMFPLRKGAQYEEIRKLGKGDHLVKLKTSPQARKKWPGLGNEVTARLLTVTRKGKVCHLLTSMTDAMRFTGTYTGADARSCKYGTTSEITDKKGKGLPESGKGEALEIPHSPEKEPVSCLTDWHYSRWRAYAHLYN
;
A
#
# COMPACT_ATOMS: atom_id res chain seq x y z
N MET A 1 14.26 -0.11 -18.43
CA MET A 1 15.44 -0.54 -17.65
C MET A 1 15.00 -1.11 -16.29
N PHE A 2 14.31 -0.32 -15.46
CA PHE A 2 13.75 -0.75 -14.16
C PHE A 2 13.06 -2.13 -14.17
N THR A 3 12.06 -2.36 -15.03
CA THR A 3 11.31 -3.63 -15.05
C THR A 3 12.21 -4.85 -15.23
N LYS A 4 13.21 -4.75 -16.13
CA LYS A 4 14.13 -5.85 -16.40
C LYS A 4 15.06 -6.12 -15.21
N THR A 5 15.61 -5.07 -14.60
CA THR A 5 16.52 -5.22 -13.44
C THR A 5 15.77 -5.70 -12.20
N ALA A 6 14.57 -5.15 -11.94
CA ALA A 6 13.69 -5.58 -10.86
C ALA A 6 13.36 -7.07 -10.97
N GLN A 7 12.98 -7.53 -12.18
CA GLN A 7 12.63 -8.93 -12.39
C GLN A 7 13.83 -9.87 -12.24
N LEU A 8 15.01 -9.48 -12.75
CA LEU A 8 16.23 -10.27 -12.59
C LEU A 8 16.61 -10.44 -11.12
N TRP A 9 16.60 -9.35 -10.34
CA TRP A 9 16.94 -9.41 -8.92
C TRP A 9 15.88 -10.14 -8.10
N HIS A 10 14.60 -9.92 -8.40
CA HIS A 10 13.51 -10.62 -7.74
C HIS A 10 13.59 -12.14 -7.96
N ASN A 11 13.86 -12.59 -9.18
CA ASN A 11 13.98 -14.01 -9.51
C ASN A 11 15.23 -14.67 -8.92
N ALA A 12 16.34 -13.91 -8.80
CA ALA A 12 17.59 -14.41 -8.22
C ALA A 12 17.56 -14.49 -6.68
N THR A 13 16.53 -13.93 -6.04
CA THR A 13 16.42 -13.88 -4.58
C THR A 13 15.42 -14.93 -4.09
N PRO A 14 15.83 -15.88 -3.23
CA PRO A 14 14.89 -16.79 -2.59
C PRO A 14 14.03 -16.01 -1.59
N HIS A 15 12.72 -15.97 -1.80
CA HIS A 15 11.79 -15.34 -0.87
C HIS A 15 11.24 -16.40 0.09
N PRO A 16 11.24 -16.18 1.41
CA PRO A 16 10.58 -17.09 2.33
C PRO A 16 9.07 -17.03 2.09
N HIS A 17 8.45 -18.21 2.00
CA HIS A 17 7.01 -18.30 1.79
C HIS A 17 6.28 -18.29 3.13
N TRP A 18 5.29 -17.42 3.27
CA TRP A 18 4.35 -17.43 4.37
C TRP A 18 3.10 -18.21 3.96
N CYS A 19 2.83 -19.37 4.57
CA CYS A 19 1.72 -20.25 4.15
C CYS A 19 1.69 -20.54 2.63
N GLY A 20 2.87 -20.63 2.00
CA GLY A 20 3.02 -20.80 0.55
C GLY A 20 2.83 -19.53 -0.28
N LEU A 21 2.77 -18.34 0.35
CA LEU A 21 2.60 -17.05 -0.32
C LEU A 21 3.84 -16.14 -0.18
N ILE A 22 4.13 -15.39 -1.23
CA ILE A 22 5.10 -14.28 -1.22
C ILE A 22 4.43 -13.04 -0.64
N LEU A 23 5.10 -12.36 0.30
CA LEU A 23 4.57 -11.17 0.94
C LEU A 23 4.94 -9.92 0.15
N LEU A 24 3.92 -9.22 -0.33
CA LEU A 24 4.06 -7.98 -1.07
C LEU A 24 3.42 -6.82 -0.30
N ALA A 25 3.83 -5.60 -0.59
CA ALA A 25 3.09 -4.40 -0.22
C ALA A 25 3.02 -3.43 -1.39
N ILE A 26 1.91 -2.70 -1.47
CA ILE A 26 1.81 -1.54 -2.36
C ILE A 26 1.63 -0.25 -1.58
N ASP A 27 2.35 0.79 -1.99
CA ASP A 27 2.07 2.13 -1.51
C ASP A 27 2.34 3.22 -2.55
N GLY A 28 1.64 4.34 -2.36
CA GLY A 28 1.75 5.52 -3.21
C GLY A 28 2.77 6.50 -2.64
N VAL A 29 3.66 6.97 -3.51
CA VAL A 29 4.66 7.99 -3.23
C VAL A 29 4.56 9.08 -4.30
N PHE A 30 4.99 10.30 -3.97
CA PHE A 30 5.13 11.36 -4.96
C PHE A 30 6.54 11.92 -4.89
N TRP A 31 7.10 12.22 -6.05
CA TRP A 31 8.45 12.73 -6.19
C TRP A 31 8.41 14.08 -6.88
N ARG A 32 9.35 14.94 -6.50
CA ARG A 32 9.64 16.14 -7.27
C ARG A 32 10.63 15.75 -8.36
N THR A 33 10.39 16.21 -9.57
CA THR A 33 11.32 16.04 -10.68
C THR A 33 12.14 17.32 -10.87
N PRO A 34 13.31 17.24 -11.54
CA PRO A 34 14.03 18.44 -11.96
C PRO A 34 13.13 19.39 -12.75
N ASP A 35 13.30 20.69 -12.51
CA ASP A 35 12.55 21.74 -13.21
C ASP A 35 13.06 21.90 -14.64
N THR A 36 12.42 21.20 -15.57
CA THR A 36 12.76 21.18 -16.99
C THR A 36 11.47 21.24 -17.80
N PRO A 37 11.45 21.89 -18.99
CA PRO A 37 10.26 21.97 -19.83
C PRO A 37 9.63 20.61 -20.13
N GLU A 38 10.45 19.57 -20.32
CA GLU A 38 10.01 18.21 -20.61
C GLU A 38 9.27 17.59 -19.43
N ASN A 39 9.81 17.73 -18.20
CA ASN A 39 9.15 17.22 -17.00
C ASN A 39 7.88 18.00 -16.67
N ASP A 40 7.85 19.31 -16.92
CA ASP A 40 6.67 20.15 -16.69
C ASP A 40 5.52 19.76 -17.62
N ALA A 41 5.83 19.42 -18.87
CA ALA A 41 4.85 18.91 -19.84
C ALA A 41 4.33 17.52 -19.46
N ALA A 42 5.21 16.61 -18.98
CA ALA A 42 4.84 15.24 -18.63
C ALA A 42 4.16 15.11 -17.25
N PHE A 43 4.58 15.91 -16.27
CA PHE A 43 4.17 15.83 -14.87
C PHE A 43 3.73 17.21 -14.34
N PRO A 44 2.51 17.67 -14.72
CA PRO A 44 2.06 19.02 -14.38
C PRO A 44 2.10 19.30 -12.88
N ARG A 45 2.57 20.51 -12.54
CA ARG A 45 2.60 21.04 -11.17
C ARG A 45 1.19 21.05 -10.57
N GLN A 46 1.06 20.65 -9.30
CA GLN A 46 -0.19 20.88 -8.59
C GLN A 46 -0.38 22.35 -8.27
N THR A 47 -1.62 22.83 -8.34
CA THR A 47 -1.99 24.17 -7.90
C THR A 47 -2.67 24.09 -6.54
N HIS A 48 -2.21 24.87 -5.58
CA HIS A 48 -2.86 25.04 -4.28
C HIS A 48 -3.17 26.51 -4.05
N ALA A 49 -4.45 26.84 -3.83
CA ALA A 49 -4.92 28.22 -3.66
C ALA A 49 -4.44 29.18 -4.78
N GLY A 50 -4.45 28.71 -6.04
CA GLY A 50 -4.01 29.49 -7.20
C GLY A 50 -2.49 29.47 -7.46
N ASN A 51 -1.67 29.01 -6.52
CA ASN A 51 -0.22 28.97 -6.67
C ASN A 51 0.24 27.57 -7.13
N PRO A 52 0.99 27.46 -8.24
CA PRO A 52 1.58 26.20 -8.66
C PRO A 52 2.72 25.79 -7.71
N ALA A 53 2.93 24.48 -7.56
CA ALA A 53 4.07 23.92 -6.86
C ALA A 53 5.39 24.33 -7.54
N LEU A 54 6.44 24.51 -6.75
CA LEU A 54 7.76 24.95 -7.25
C LEU A 54 8.39 24.00 -8.26
N TYR A 55 8.10 22.71 -8.17
CA TYR A 55 8.67 21.66 -9.03
C TYR A 55 7.55 20.82 -9.65
N PRO A 56 7.73 20.29 -10.87
CA PRO A 56 6.85 19.26 -11.41
C PRO A 56 6.83 18.03 -10.49
N GLN A 57 5.69 17.33 -10.46
CA GLN A 57 5.42 16.27 -9.49
C GLN A 57 4.94 15.00 -10.17
N VAL A 58 5.71 13.93 -10.00
CA VAL A 58 5.32 12.59 -10.44
C VAL A 58 4.70 11.83 -9.28
N LYS A 59 3.56 11.20 -9.52
CA LYS A 59 2.94 10.25 -8.61
C LYS A 59 3.34 8.85 -9.03
N MET A 60 3.69 8.02 -8.05
CA MET A 60 4.09 6.64 -8.30
C MET A 60 3.40 5.72 -7.29
N VAL A 61 2.96 4.55 -7.72
CA VAL A 61 2.60 3.44 -6.82
C VAL A 61 3.62 2.33 -7.03
N CYS A 62 4.24 1.90 -5.94
CA CYS A 62 5.28 0.88 -5.94
C CYS A 62 4.75 -0.41 -5.34
N GLN A 63 5.16 -1.55 -5.89
CA GLN A 63 5.07 -2.85 -5.24
C GLN A 63 6.44 -3.27 -4.72
N MET A 64 6.49 -3.69 -3.47
CA MET A 64 7.69 -4.18 -2.81
C MET A 64 7.46 -5.60 -2.32
N GLU A 65 8.46 -6.48 -2.48
CA GLU A 65 8.52 -7.74 -1.73
C GLU A 65 9.09 -7.46 -0.33
N LEU A 66 8.39 -7.93 0.70
CA LEU A 66 8.59 -7.45 2.07
C LEU A 66 9.77 -8.09 2.81
N THR A 67 10.34 -9.18 2.30
CA THR A 67 11.48 -9.85 2.93
C THR A 67 12.80 -9.30 2.42
N SER A 68 12.93 -9.16 1.11
CA SER A 68 14.08 -8.67 0.38
C SER A 68 14.09 -7.15 0.22
N HIS A 69 12.95 -6.49 0.47
CA HIS A 69 12.73 -5.06 0.26
C HIS A 69 12.95 -4.61 -1.20
N LEU A 70 12.88 -5.55 -2.15
CA LEU A 70 13.03 -5.24 -3.57
C LEU A 70 11.74 -4.66 -4.13
N LEU A 71 11.85 -3.54 -4.84
CA LEU A 71 10.78 -3.04 -5.70
C LEU A 71 10.64 -3.98 -6.89
N THR A 72 9.47 -4.59 -7.05
CA THR A 72 9.20 -5.58 -8.09
C THR A 72 8.46 -4.98 -9.27
N THR A 73 7.59 -4.00 -9.02
CA THR A 73 6.90 -3.22 -10.06
C THR A 73 6.58 -1.82 -9.56
N ALA A 74 6.37 -0.90 -10.49
CA ALA A 74 5.92 0.46 -10.21
C ALA A 74 5.10 1.01 -11.37
N ALA A 75 4.10 1.83 -11.05
CA ALA A 75 3.28 2.56 -12.00
C ALA A 75 3.43 4.05 -11.75
N PHE A 76 3.62 4.82 -12.82
CA PHE A 76 3.82 6.26 -12.77
C PHE A 76 2.60 6.98 -13.33
N GLY A 77 2.32 8.15 -12.79
CA GLY A 77 1.30 9.03 -13.31
C GLY A 77 1.46 10.45 -12.80
N THR A 78 0.46 11.25 -13.12
CA THR A 78 0.37 12.63 -12.67
C THR A 78 -0.39 12.71 -11.37
N MET A 79 -0.39 13.90 -10.78
CA MET A 79 -1.16 14.16 -9.58
C MET A 79 -2.68 14.17 -9.79
N LYS A 80 -3.16 14.10 -11.04
CA LYS A 80 -4.58 13.88 -11.38
C LYS A 80 -5.00 12.42 -11.20
N ASN A 81 -4.05 11.48 -11.29
CA ASN A 81 -4.34 10.06 -11.18
C ASN A 81 -4.63 9.66 -9.73
N SER A 82 -5.66 8.84 -9.53
CA SER A 82 -5.92 8.26 -8.22
C SER A 82 -4.91 7.15 -7.89
N GLY A 83 -4.68 6.89 -6.60
CA GLY A 83 -3.80 5.76 -6.20
C GLY A 83 -4.34 4.42 -6.72
N ASN A 84 -5.66 4.26 -6.74
CA ASN A 84 -6.31 3.06 -7.29
C ASN A 84 -6.09 2.88 -8.79
N GLU A 85 -6.11 3.96 -9.58
CA GLU A 85 -5.79 3.89 -11.02
C GLU A 85 -4.35 3.45 -11.28
N LEU A 86 -3.40 3.88 -10.45
CA LEU A 86 -2.02 3.44 -10.58
C LEU A 86 -1.82 2.00 -10.08
N ALA A 87 -2.49 1.61 -8.99
CA ALA A 87 -2.46 0.24 -8.49
C ALA A 87 -3.07 -0.76 -9.51
N GLU A 88 -4.09 -0.36 -10.25
CA GLU A 88 -4.68 -1.16 -11.33
C GLU A 88 -3.64 -1.57 -12.39
N GLN A 89 -2.67 -0.71 -12.71
CA GLN A 89 -1.59 -1.02 -13.66
C GLN A 89 -0.58 -2.06 -13.15
N LEU A 90 -0.58 -2.33 -11.84
CA LEU A 90 0.32 -3.32 -11.24
C LEU A 90 -0.24 -4.75 -11.34
N ILE A 91 -1.55 -4.90 -11.54
CA ILE A 91 -2.25 -6.20 -11.47
C ILE A 91 -1.61 -7.26 -12.37
N GLU A 92 -1.35 -6.92 -13.64
CA GLU A 92 -0.79 -7.87 -14.61
C GLU A 92 0.65 -8.28 -14.28
N GLN A 93 1.39 -7.41 -13.57
CA GLN A 93 2.78 -7.62 -13.22
C GLN A 93 2.94 -8.33 -11.86
N THR A 94 1.91 -8.34 -11.03
CA THR A 94 1.88 -9.09 -9.78
C THR A 94 1.91 -10.59 -10.07
N GLY A 95 2.81 -11.32 -9.41
CA GLY A 95 2.88 -12.79 -9.54
C GLY A 95 1.77 -13.53 -8.78
N ASP A 96 1.67 -14.83 -9.05
CA ASP A 96 0.77 -15.75 -8.36
C ASP A 96 1.29 -16.15 -6.98
N ASN A 97 0.40 -16.73 -6.15
CA ASN A 97 0.69 -17.13 -4.77
C ASN A 97 1.27 -15.96 -3.96
N THR A 98 0.55 -14.84 -3.94
CA THR A 98 0.98 -13.62 -3.27
C THR A 98 -0.03 -13.16 -2.22
N LEU A 99 0.45 -12.53 -1.16
CA LEU A 99 -0.36 -11.71 -0.26
C LEU A 99 0.12 -10.27 -0.35
N THR A 100 -0.70 -9.39 -0.93
CA THR A 100 -0.40 -7.97 -1.08
C THR A 100 -1.03 -7.16 0.06
N LEU A 101 -0.18 -6.58 0.90
CA LEU A 101 -0.59 -5.65 1.95
C LEU A 101 -0.85 -4.27 1.33
N MET A 102 -2.02 -3.73 1.60
CA MET A 102 -2.45 -2.44 1.06
C MET A 102 -2.87 -1.50 2.20
N ASN A 103 -2.73 -0.20 1.97
CA ASN A 103 -3.29 0.79 2.88
C ASN A 103 -4.83 0.91 2.70
N LYS A 104 -5.51 1.53 3.68
CA LYS A 104 -6.98 1.77 3.64
C LYS A 104 -7.44 2.67 2.48
N GLY A 105 -6.52 3.35 1.80
CA GLY A 105 -6.73 4.19 0.63
C GLY A 105 -7.11 3.38 -0.62
N TYR A 106 -6.65 2.13 -0.68
CA TYR A 106 -6.89 1.22 -1.80
C TYR A 106 -8.22 0.45 -1.71
N TYR A 107 -9.12 0.83 -0.79
CA TYR A 107 -10.43 0.20 -0.70
C TYR A 107 -11.27 0.52 -1.95
N SER A 108 -11.36 -0.47 -2.84
CA SER A 108 -12.20 -0.45 -4.04
C SER A 108 -12.61 -1.89 -4.35
N PRO A 109 -13.89 -2.28 -4.17
CA PRO A 109 -14.32 -3.65 -4.42
C PRO A 109 -14.00 -4.14 -5.83
N GLY A 110 -14.03 -3.25 -6.83
CA GLY A 110 -13.63 -3.56 -8.20
C GLY A 110 -12.15 -3.89 -8.33
N LEU A 111 -11.26 -3.02 -7.83
CA LEU A 111 -9.81 -3.25 -7.84
C LEU A 111 -9.45 -4.54 -7.11
N LEU A 112 -9.99 -4.72 -5.91
CA LEU A 112 -9.69 -5.85 -5.04
C LEU A 112 -10.18 -7.19 -5.63
N ASN A 113 -11.36 -7.19 -6.26
CA ASN A 113 -11.89 -8.37 -6.94
C ASN A 113 -11.04 -8.72 -8.18
N THR A 114 -10.73 -7.74 -9.02
CA THR A 114 -9.87 -7.95 -10.20
C THR A 114 -8.48 -8.43 -9.79
N TRP A 115 -7.89 -7.86 -8.74
CA TRP A 115 -6.57 -8.27 -8.24
C TRP A 115 -6.53 -9.76 -7.88
N SER A 116 -7.58 -10.26 -7.21
CA SER A 116 -7.67 -11.67 -6.85
C SER A 116 -7.97 -12.60 -8.02
N LEU A 117 -8.67 -12.11 -9.05
CA LEU A 117 -9.05 -12.91 -10.22
C LEU A 117 -8.01 -12.91 -11.34
N ALA A 118 -7.05 -11.98 -11.32
CA ALA A 118 -6.06 -11.83 -12.39
C ALA A 118 -4.98 -12.94 -12.44
N GLY A 119 -5.00 -13.87 -11.48
CA GLY A 119 -4.09 -15.02 -11.48
C GLY A 119 -4.43 -16.00 -10.36
N GLU A 120 -3.48 -16.86 -10.02
CA GLU A 120 -3.69 -17.94 -9.05
C GLU A 120 -3.28 -17.51 -7.64
N HIS A 121 -4.15 -17.75 -6.66
CA HIS A 121 -3.90 -17.47 -5.24
C HIS A 121 -3.34 -16.05 -4.96
N ARG A 122 -3.87 -15.03 -5.66
CA ARG A 122 -3.55 -13.63 -5.40
C ARG A 122 -4.45 -13.07 -4.33
N HIS A 123 -3.86 -12.83 -3.17
CA HIS A 123 -4.57 -12.33 -2.01
C HIS A 123 -4.17 -10.90 -1.68
N TRP A 124 -5.08 -10.20 -1.03
CA TRP A 124 -4.84 -8.86 -0.48
C TRP A 124 -5.24 -8.80 0.97
N MET A 125 -4.66 -7.85 1.70
CA MET A 125 -5.07 -7.51 3.07
C MET A 125 -4.88 -6.02 3.32
N PHE A 126 -5.84 -5.37 3.98
CA PHE A 126 -5.71 -3.97 4.40
C PHE A 126 -6.48 -3.68 5.69
N PRO A 127 -6.10 -2.61 6.43
CA PRO A 127 -6.87 -2.14 7.57
C PRO A 127 -8.21 -1.54 7.13
N LEU A 128 -9.30 -2.04 7.69
CA LEU A 128 -10.65 -1.57 7.40
C LEU A 128 -10.92 -0.21 8.07
N ARG A 129 -11.58 0.68 7.34
CA ARG A 129 -11.98 2.00 7.87
C ARG A 129 -13.11 1.85 8.90
N LYS A 130 -13.12 2.71 9.92
CA LYS A 130 -14.24 2.80 10.86
C LYS A 130 -15.52 3.15 10.08
N GLY A 131 -16.62 2.43 10.37
CA GLY A 131 -17.91 2.64 9.71
C GLY A 131 -18.05 2.02 8.31
N ALA A 132 -17.08 1.21 7.87
CA ALA A 132 -17.22 0.43 6.64
C ALA A 132 -18.45 -0.50 6.73
N GLN A 133 -19.23 -0.53 5.66
CA GLN A 133 -20.46 -1.33 5.59
C GLN A 133 -20.13 -2.71 5.02
N TYR A 134 -20.55 -3.75 5.73
CA TYR A 134 -20.45 -5.14 5.33
C TYR A 134 -21.56 -5.94 5.99
N GLU A 135 -21.90 -7.08 5.40
CA GLU A 135 -22.86 -8.03 5.95
C GLU A 135 -22.11 -9.28 6.43
N GLU A 136 -22.32 -9.68 7.67
CA GLU A 136 -21.70 -10.91 8.18
C GLU A 136 -22.44 -12.13 7.60
N ILE A 137 -21.70 -13.02 6.92
CA ILE A 137 -22.23 -14.29 6.44
C ILE A 137 -22.24 -15.30 7.58
N ARG A 138 -21.07 -15.48 8.21
CA ARG A 138 -20.89 -16.40 9.32
C ARG A 138 -19.62 -16.09 10.09
N LYS A 139 -19.60 -16.53 11.34
CA LYS A 139 -18.41 -16.53 12.19
C LYS A 139 -17.55 -17.76 11.91
N LEU A 140 -16.24 -17.55 11.76
CA LEU A 140 -15.22 -18.58 11.60
C LEU A 140 -14.50 -18.87 12.93
N GLY A 141 -14.45 -17.88 13.82
CA GLY A 141 -13.82 -17.99 15.13
C GLY A 141 -13.96 -16.71 15.96
N LYS A 142 -13.25 -16.62 17.08
CA LYS A 142 -13.25 -15.40 17.91
C LYS A 142 -12.56 -14.26 17.15
N GLY A 143 -13.33 -13.24 16.77
CA GLY A 143 -12.82 -12.09 16.01
C GLY A 143 -12.49 -12.42 14.56
N ASP A 144 -13.04 -13.51 14.03
CA ASP A 144 -12.78 -13.99 12.66
C ASP A 144 -14.12 -14.33 11.99
N HIS A 145 -14.43 -13.60 10.91
CA HIS A 145 -15.76 -13.59 10.30
C HIS A 145 -15.63 -13.61 8.77
N LEU A 146 -16.51 -14.36 8.12
CA LEU A 146 -16.71 -14.26 6.68
C LEU A 146 -17.79 -13.21 6.41
N VAL A 147 -17.51 -12.24 5.55
CA VAL A 147 -18.36 -11.07 5.30
C VAL A 147 -18.59 -10.85 3.80
N LYS A 148 -19.69 -10.18 3.48
CA LYS A 148 -20.02 -9.70 2.13
C LYS A 148 -19.88 -8.19 2.05
N LEU A 149 -19.27 -7.74 0.97
CA LEU A 149 -19.15 -6.34 0.59
C LEU A 149 -20.08 -6.09 -0.60
N LYS A 150 -21.02 -5.16 -0.46
CA LYS A 150 -21.88 -4.74 -1.57
C LYS A 150 -21.09 -3.87 -2.53
N THR A 151 -21.25 -4.12 -3.83
CA THR A 151 -20.62 -3.30 -4.88
C THR A 151 -21.58 -2.20 -5.34
N SER A 152 -21.04 -1.06 -5.76
CA SER A 152 -21.84 0.05 -6.29
C SER A 152 -22.10 -0.12 -7.79
N PRO A 153 -23.22 0.41 -8.33
CA PRO A 153 -23.46 0.42 -9.78
C PRO A 153 -22.33 1.08 -10.57
N GLN A 154 -21.75 2.15 -10.04
CA GLN A 154 -20.60 2.84 -10.65
C GLN A 154 -19.38 1.93 -10.75
N ALA A 155 -19.08 1.16 -9.69
CA ALA A 155 -17.97 0.21 -9.72
C ALA A 155 -18.21 -0.90 -10.76
N ARG A 156 -19.43 -1.44 -10.84
CA ARG A 156 -19.79 -2.46 -11.84
C ARG A 156 -19.71 -1.92 -13.27
N LYS A 157 -20.02 -0.65 -13.49
CA LYS A 157 -19.84 0.00 -14.80
C LYS A 157 -18.35 0.09 -15.19
N LYS A 158 -17.47 0.40 -14.23
CA LYS A 158 -16.02 0.43 -14.48
C LYS A 158 -15.42 -0.97 -14.67
N TRP A 159 -15.95 -1.98 -13.98
CA TRP A 159 -15.40 -3.33 -13.94
C TRP A 159 -16.41 -4.37 -14.46
N PRO A 160 -16.40 -4.71 -15.76
CA PRO A 160 -17.42 -5.55 -16.40
C PRO A 160 -17.57 -7.00 -15.87
N GLY A 161 -16.69 -7.47 -14.97
CA GLY A 161 -16.80 -8.76 -14.28
C GLY A 161 -17.17 -8.68 -12.80
N LEU A 162 -17.44 -7.48 -12.27
CA LEU A 162 -17.72 -7.29 -10.86
C LEU A 162 -19.19 -7.62 -10.54
N GLY A 163 -19.41 -8.66 -9.73
CA GLY A 163 -20.72 -9.03 -9.23
C GLY A 163 -21.32 -7.99 -8.27
N ASN A 164 -22.56 -8.23 -7.82
CA ASN A 164 -23.24 -7.36 -6.84
C ASN A 164 -22.58 -7.40 -5.45
N GLU A 165 -21.86 -8.48 -5.16
CA GLU A 165 -21.25 -8.74 -3.85
C GLU A 165 -19.85 -9.32 -4.05
N VAL A 166 -18.95 -8.99 -3.14
CA VAL A 166 -17.62 -9.62 -3.02
C VAL A 166 -17.53 -10.23 -1.63
N THR A 167 -17.20 -11.51 -1.55
CA THR A 167 -16.94 -12.18 -0.27
C THR A 167 -15.51 -11.92 0.18
N ALA A 168 -15.34 -11.55 1.45
CA ALA A 168 -14.05 -11.32 2.08
C ALA A 168 -14.07 -11.86 3.52
N ARG A 169 -12.90 -11.93 4.13
CA ARG A 169 -12.74 -12.29 5.54
C ARG A 169 -12.36 -11.06 6.36
N LEU A 170 -13.05 -10.90 7.48
CA LEU A 170 -12.86 -9.83 8.44
C LEU A 170 -12.18 -10.40 9.69
N LEU A 171 -11.03 -9.82 10.03
CA LEU A 171 -10.26 -10.19 11.21
C LEU A 171 -10.25 -9.02 12.19
N THR A 172 -10.47 -9.31 13.46
CA THR A 172 -10.40 -8.37 14.57
C THR A 172 -9.12 -8.61 15.35
N VAL A 173 -8.24 -7.63 15.34
CA VAL A 173 -6.93 -7.70 16.00
C VAL A 173 -6.79 -6.59 17.02
N THR A 174 -6.22 -6.91 18.18
CA THR A 174 -5.86 -5.90 19.18
C THR A 174 -4.40 -5.55 19.02
N ARG A 175 -4.10 -4.26 18.86
CA ARG A 175 -2.74 -3.75 18.69
C ARG A 175 -2.50 -2.54 19.58
N LYS A 176 -1.46 -2.61 20.42
CA LYS A 176 -1.12 -1.56 21.40
C LYS A 176 -2.35 -1.12 22.20
N GLY A 177 -3.16 -2.10 22.65
CA GLY A 177 -4.41 -1.86 23.38
C GLY A 177 -5.60 -1.37 22.54
N LYS A 178 -5.45 -1.13 21.23
CA LYS A 178 -6.52 -0.66 20.35
C LYS A 178 -7.04 -1.78 19.45
N VAL A 179 -8.35 -1.95 19.40
CA VAL A 179 -9.00 -2.88 18.46
C VAL A 179 -8.92 -2.29 17.05
N CYS A 180 -8.50 -3.11 16.10
CA CYS A 180 -8.41 -2.80 14.67
C CYS A 180 -9.07 -3.93 13.88
N HIS A 181 -9.68 -3.58 12.74
CA HIS A 181 -10.27 -4.53 11.82
C HIS A 181 -9.45 -4.61 10.55
N LEU A 182 -9.29 -5.80 10.01
CA LEU A 182 -8.58 -6.07 8.77
C LEU A 182 -9.52 -6.80 7.84
N LEU A 183 -9.45 -6.45 6.57
CA LEU A 183 -10.18 -7.15 5.53
C LEU A 183 -9.18 -7.86 4.62
N THR A 184 -9.48 -9.10 4.26
CA THR A 184 -8.65 -9.90 3.36
C THR A 184 -9.47 -10.80 2.45
N SER A 185 -8.94 -11.10 1.27
CA SER A 185 -9.48 -12.13 0.36
C SER A 185 -9.19 -13.56 0.78
N MET A 186 -8.40 -13.80 1.85
CA MET A 186 -8.04 -15.14 2.34
C MET A 186 -9.21 -15.80 3.08
N THR A 187 -10.20 -16.27 2.33
CA THR A 187 -11.47 -16.82 2.85
C THR A 187 -11.39 -18.29 3.30
N ASP A 188 -10.37 -19.03 2.85
CA ASP A 188 -10.10 -20.39 3.33
C ASP A 188 -9.49 -20.36 4.73
N ALA A 189 -10.34 -20.60 5.73
CA ALA A 189 -9.94 -20.58 7.13
C ALA A 189 -9.07 -21.77 7.56
N MET A 190 -9.08 -22.87 6.79
CA MET A 190 -8.27 -24.05 7.06
C MET A 190 -6.84 -23.85 6.54
N ARG A 191 -6.71 -23.30 5.33
CA ARG A 191 -5.40 -22.94 4.75
C ARG A 191 -4.77 -21.75 5.47
N PHE A 192 -5.55 -20.73 5.80
CA PHE A 192 -5.08 -19.50 6.44
C PHE A 192 -5.72 -19.34 7.82
N THR A 193 -5.09 -19.87 8.87
CA THR A 193 -5.74 -19.81 10.19
C THR A 193 -5.77 -18.37 10.75
N GLY A 194 -6.79 -18.05 11.54
CA GLY A 194 -7.02 -16.70 12.08
C GLY A 194 -5.90 -16.20 13.01
N THR A 195 -5.15 -17.13 13.61
CA THR A 195 -4.02 -16.83 14.50
C THR A 195 -2.80 -16.29 13.74
N TYR A 196 -2.48 -16.81 12.56
CA TYR A 196 -1.35 -16.33 11.74
C TYR A 196 -1.66 -15.00 11.06
N THR A 197 -2.86 -14.90 10.47
CA THR A 197 -3.31 -13.68 9.77
C THR A 197 -3.40 -12.45 10.69
N GLY A 198 -3.80 -12.62 11.96
CA GLY A 198 -3.83 -11.53 12.94
C GLY A 198 -2.46 -11.15 13.53
N ALA A 199 -1.50 -12.09 13.54
CA ALA A 199 -0.14 -11.87 14.04
C ALA A 199 0.68 -10.97 13.11
N ASP A 200 0.53 -11.12 11.80
CA ASP A 200 1.31 -10.40 10.79
C ASP A 200 0.66 -9.10 10.33
N ALA A 201 -0.65 -8.94 10.57
CA ALA A 201 -1.27 -7.62 10.51
C ALA A 201 -0.74 -6.63 11.56
N ARG A 202 0.00 -7.10 12.56
CA ARG A 202 0.80 -6.24 13.45
C ARG A 202 1.91 -5.51 12.68
N SER A 203 2.31 -6.05 11.53
CA SER A 203 3.21 -5.45 10.53
C SER A 203 2.49 -4.45 9.61
N CYS A 204 1.19 -4.61 9.32
CA CYS A 204 0.40 -3.77 8.38
C CYS A 204 0.28 -2.25 8.67
N LYS A 205 0.81 -1.67 9.78
CA LYS A 205 0.99 -0.19 9.80
C LYS A 205 2.38 0.24 9.34
N TYR A 206 3.35 -0.66 9.38
CA TYR A 206 4.76 -0.31 9.27
C TYR A 206 5.30 -0.31 7.83
N GLY A 207 4.42 -0.54 6.84
CA GLY A 207 4.73 -0.26 5.43
C GLY A 207 4.04 0.96 4.83
N THR A 208 3.10 1.64 5.53
CA THR A 208 2.21 2.59 4.81
C THR A 208 1.70 3.82 5.57
N THR A 209 2.25 4.23 6.72
CA THR A 209 2.01 5.60 7.23
C THR A 209 3.07 6.05 8.24
N SER A 210 4.07 6.79 7.77
CA SER A 210 4.71 7.83 8.58
C SER A 210 4.01 9.14 8.23
N GLU A 211 3.16 9.64 9.12
CA GLU A 211 2.74 11.04 9.05
C GLU A 211 4.01 11.90 9.19
N ILE A 212 4.36 12.68 8.17
CA ILE A 212 5.26 13.80 8.36
C ILE A 212 4.47 14.86 9.13
N THR A 213 4.43 14.73 10.44
CA THR A 213 4.33 15.89 11.31
C THR A 213 5.70 16.05 11.93
N ASP A 214 6.28 17.25 11.83
CA ASP A 214 7.43 17.56 12.67
C ASP A 214 7.04 17.28 14.13
N LYS A 215 8.03 16.94 14.96
CA LYS A 215 7.79 16.61 16.38
C LYS A 215 7.26 17.78 17.22
N LYS A 216 6.73 18.86 16.63
CA LYS A 216 6.21 20.05 17.31
C LYS A 216 4.95 20.66 16.69
N GLY A 217 4.19 20.02 15.81
CA GLY A 217 2.81 20.41 15.51
C GLY A 217 2.56 21.90 15.23
N LYS A 218 3.53 22.62 14.66
CA LYS A 218 3.37 24.02 14.25
C LYS A 218 3.55 24.07 12.73
N GLY A 219 2.58 24.68 12.05
CA GLY A 219 2.66 24.96 10.62
C GLY A 219 3.91 25.78 10.28
N LEU A 220 4.29 25.76 9.00
CA LEU A 220 5.33 26.63 8.46
C LEU A 220 5.05 28.09 8.89
N PRO A 221 6.06 28.82 9.42
CA PRO A 221 5.88 30.23 9.74
C PRO A 221 5.70 31.04 8.45
N GLU A 222 4.76 32.00 8.49
CA GLU A 222 4.59 33.04 7.49
C GLU A 222 5.88 33.88 7.34
N SER A 223 6.16 34.29 6.11
CA SER A 223 7.33 35.09 5.76
C SER A 223 7.27 36.49 6.40
N GLY A 224 8.11 36.72 7.40
CA GLY A 224 8.42 38.03 7.95
C GLY A 224 9.78 38.53 7.44
N LYS A 225 9.73 39.57 6.61
CA LYS A 225 10.73 40.62 6.31
C LYS A 225 12.22 40.35 6.64
N GLY A 226 13.01 40.34 5.56
CA GLY A 226 14.25 41.10 5.41
C GLY A 226 15.40 40.85 6.39
N GLU A 227 16.32 39.98 5.99
CA GLU A 227 17.78 40.22 6.09
C GLU A 227 18.51 39.09 5.33
N ALA A 228 19.50 39.46 4.52
CA ALA A 228 20.34 38.51 3.81
C ALA A 228 21.29 37.83 4.82
N LEU A 229 21.14 36.52 5.02
CA LEU A 229 22.10 35.70 5.75
C LEU A 229 22.51 34.53 4.86
N GLU A 230 23.82 34.38 4.76
CA GLU A 230 24.59 33.42 3.98
C GLU A 230 23.93 32.05 3.90
N ILE A 231 23.93 31.44 2.70
CA ILE A 231 23.44 30.08 2.46
C ILE A 231 24.45 29.10 3.08
N PRO A 232 24.16 28.42 4.22
CA PRO A 232 24.88 27.21 4.54
C PRO A 232 24.24 26.10 3.69
N HIS A 233 25.05 25.13 3.25
CA HIS A 233 24.63 23.99 2.43
C HIS A 233 23.18 23.51 2.69
N SER A 234 22.41 23.42 1.60
CA SER A 234 21.09 22.80 1.59
C SER A 234 21.20 21.39 2.18
N PRO A 235 20.49 21.03 3.27
CA PRO A 235 20.44 19.65 3.67
C PRO A 235 19.60 18.92 2.62
N GLU A 236 20.23 18.06 1.83
CA GLU A 236 19.59 17.01 1.05
C GLU A 236 18.62 16.26 1.97
N LYS A 237 17.34 16.65 1.97
CA LYS A 237 16.31 15.85 2.60
C LYS A 237 15.91 14.77 1.63
N GLU A 238 16.47 13.58 1.85
CA GLU A 238 16.04 12.35 1.19
C GLU A 238 14.51 12.17 1.31
N PRO A 239 13.85 11.70 0.24
CA PRO A 239 12.43 11.40 0.28
C PRO A 239 12.19 10.17 1.16
N VAL A 240 11.59 10.41 2.32
CA VAL A 240 11.24 9.37 3.30
C VAL A 240 10.07 8.56 2.74
N SER A 241 10.35 7.38 2.19
CA SER A 241 9.34 6.37 1.87
C SER A 241 8.96 5.61 3.14
N CYS A 242 7.66 5.44 3.39
CA CYS A 242 7.12 4.57 4.44
C CYS A 242 7.52 3.09 4.31
N LEU A 243 8.19 2.71 3.22
CA LEU A 243 8.71 1.37 2.98
C LEU A 243 10.08 1.10 3.65
N THR A 244 10.80 2.14 4.14
CA THR A 244 12.18 1.98 4.65
C THR A 244 12.30 1.86 6.17
N ASP A 245 11.27 2.23 6.95
CA ASP A 245 11.35 2.28 8.41
C ASP A 245 10.42 1.25 9.08
N TRP A 246 10.84 -0.03 9.24
CA TRP A 246 10.60 -0.83 10.48
C TRP A 246 10.83 -2.36 10.46
N HIS A 247 11.14 -3.02 9.35
CA HIS A 247 11.03 -4.50 9.33
C HIS A 247 12.19 -5.27 10.00
N TYR A 248 13.30 -4.62 10.34
CA TYR A 248 14.54 -5.30 10.73
C TYR A 248 14.54 -5.98 12.11
N SER A 249 13.79 -5.49 13.10
CA SER A 249 13.95 -5.94 14.50
C SER A 249 12.99 -7.06 14.93
N ARG A 250 11.85 -7.24 14.25
CA ARG A 250 10.80 -8.18 14.69
C ARG A 250 10.83 -9.54 14.01
N TRP A 251 11.42 -9.63 12.82
CA TRP A 251 11.48 -10.88 12.06
C TRP A 251 12.52 -11.86 12.64
N ARG A 252 13.65 -11.36 13.17
CA ARG A 252 14.63 -12.19 13.91
C ARG A 252 14.01 -12.95 15.09
N ALA A 253 13.02 -12.37 15.77
CA ALA A 253 12.36 -13.02 16.91
C ALA A 253 11.47 -14.22 16.50
N TYR A 254 11.02 -14.29 15.24
CA TYR A 254 10.18 -15.39 14.74
C TYR A 254 10.97 -16.44 13.96
N ALA A 255 12.07 -16.07 13.30
CA ALA A 255 12.94 -17.03 12.62
C ALA A 255 13.66 -18.00 13.59
N HIS A 256 13.85 -17.62 14.86
CA HIS A 256 14.42 -18.50 15.88
C HIS A 256 13.46 -19.57 16.42
N LEU A 257 12.18 -19.57 16.02
CA LEU A 257 11.22 -20.61 16.41
C LEU A 257 11.10 -21.75 15.39
N TYR A 258 11.88 -21.72 14.31
CA TYR A 258 11.85 -22.72 13.23
C TYR A 258 13.23 -23.26 12.84
N ASN A 259 14.15 -23.35 13.81
CA ASN A 259 15.32 -24.22 13.74
C ASN A 259 15.28 -25.22 14.90
#